data_AF-A0A8T5K4J2-F1
#
_entry.id   AF-A0A8T5K4J2-F1
#
_cell.length_a   1.000
_cell.length_b   1.000
_cell.length_c   1.000
_cell.angle_alpha   90.00
_cell.angle_beta   90.00
_cell.angle_gamma   90.00
#
_symmetry.space_group_name_H-M   'P 1'
#
loop_
_entity.id
_entity.type
_entity.pdbx_description
1 polymer ?
#
loop_
_entity_poly.entity_id
_entity_poly.type
_entity_poly.pdbx_seq_one_letter_code
_entity_poly.pdbx_strand_id
1 'polypeptide(L)'
;GTKNACLLDGRGNILGKVPAKEAASTMEGLGKATSVVIIDGSLTKELLTAAENARVRYLIGKKSYLKDVKSQVKVFTKKDLC
;
A
#
# COMPACT_ATOMS: atom_id res chain seq x y z
N GLY A 1 -16.17 -0.52 -11.34
CA GLY A 1 -15.86 -1.48 -10.27
C GLY A 1 -14.99 -0.81 -9.22
N THR A 2 -15.37 -0.93 -7.95
CA THR A 2 -14.63 -0.36 -6.81
C THR A 2 -13.37 -1.19 -6.58
N LYS A 3 -12.21 -0.53 -6.61
CA LYS A 3 -10.93 -1.17 -6.28
C LYS A 3 -10.81 -1.22 -4.76
N ASN A 4 -10.33 -2.32 -4.22
CA ASN A 4 -10.17 -2.50 -2.77
C ASN A 4 -8.69 -2.40 -2.37
N ALA A 5 -8.46 -2.07 -1.10
CA ALA A 5 -7.19 -2.13 -0.42
C ALA A 5 -7.31 -2.96 0.85
N CYS A 6 -6.27 -3.72 1.18
CA CYS A 6 -6.16 -4.50 2.39
C CYS A 6 -4.89 -4.08 3.13
N LEU A 7 -5.05 -3.75 4.41
CA LEU A 7 -3.98 -3.34 5.30
C LEU A 7 -3.70 -4.48 6.27
N LEU A 8 -2.43 -4.84 6.41
CA LEU A 8 -1.97 -5.93 7.26
C LEU A 8 -0.91 -5.43 8.24
N ASP A 9 -0.85 -6.07 9.40
CA ASP A 9 0.22 -5.87 10.38
C ASP A 9 1.50 -6.64 10.01
N GLY A 10 2.52 -6.54 10.87
CA GLY A 10 3.79 -7.25 10.67
C GLY A 10 3.72 -8.77 10.85
N ARG A 11 2.57 -9.31 11.29
CA ARG A 11 2.31 -10.74 11.49
C ARG A 11 1.38 -11.33 10.42
N GLY A 12 0.88 -10.50 9.50
CA GLY A 12 -0.06 -10.91 8.46
C GLY A 12 -1.53 -10.87 8.89
N ASN A 13 -1.87 -10.28 10.03
CA ASN A 13 -3.25 -10.07 10.44
C ASN A 13 -3.87 -8.92 9.65
N ILE A 14 -5.15 -9.06 9.29
CA ILE A 14 -5.91 -8.01 8.60
C ILE A 14 -6.28 -6.93 9.61
N LEU A 15 -5.73 -5.73 9.42
CA LEU A 15 -6.09 -4.53 10.18
C LEU A 15 -7.34 -3.86 9.61
N GLY A 16 -7.53 -3.95 8.30
CA GLY A 16 -8.68 -3.36 7.64
C GLY A 16 -8.74 -3.67 6.15
N LYS A 17 -9.97 -3.59 5.61
CA LYS A 17 -10.25 -3.59 4.18
C LYS A 17 -11.05 -2.34 3.86
N VAL A 18 -10.54 -1.53 2.95
CA VAL A 18 -11.13 -0.23 2.59
C VAL A 18 -11.12 -0.08 1.07
N PRO A 19 -11.94 0.81 0.49
CA PRO A 19 -11.77 1.20 -0.90
C PRO A 19 -10.35 1.73 -1.16
N ALA A 20 -9.78 1.45 -2.33
CA ALA A 20 -8.42 1.87 -2.67
C ALA A 20 -8.20 3.39 -2.62
N LYS A 21 -9.29 4.17 -2.78
CA LYS A 21 -9.26 5.63 -2.64
C LYS A 21 -9.10 6.11 -1.19
N GLU A 22 -9.53 5.31 -0.23
CA GLU A 22 -9.48 5.63 1.21
C GLU A 22 -8.25 5.03 1.90
N ALA A 23 -7.48 4.21 1.18
CA ALA A 23 -6.30 3.55 1.71
C ALA A 23 -5.25 4.54 2.25
N ALA A 24 -5.06 5.69 1.58
CA ALA A 24 -4.13 6.73 2.02
C ALA A 24 -4.51 7.26 3.42
N SER A 25 -5.73 7.75 3.58
CA SER A 25 -6.23 8.27 4.86
C SER A 25 -6.27 7.20 5.95
N THR A 26 -6.56 5.94 5.60
CA THR A 26 -6.56 4.83 6.55
C THR A 26 -5.15 4.49 7.02
N MET A 27 -4.15 4.50 6.13
CA MET A 27 -2.74 4.33 6.50
C MET A 27 -2.27 5.42 7.46
N GLU A 28 -2.67 6.67 7.21
CA GLU A 28 -2.36 7.79 8.10
C GLU A 28 -3.00 7.62 9.48
N GLY A 29 -4.26 7.19 9.55
CA GLY A 29 -4.96 6.95 10.81
C GLY A 29 -4.39 5.78 11.63
N LEU A 30 -3.98 4.69 10.96
CA LEU A 30 -3.38 3.52 11.63
C LEU A 30 -1.89 3.72 11.97
N GLY A 31 -1.22 4.62 11.26
CA GLY A 31 0.21 4.89 11.42
C GLY A 31 1.06 3.61 11.39
N LYS A 32 1.93 3.46 12.39
CA LYS A 32 2.94 2.37 12.48
C LYS A 32 2.35 0.97 12.72
N ALA A 33 1.04 0.85 12.96
CA ALA A 33 0.40 -0.46 13.09
C ALA A 33 0.42 -1.23 11.76
N THR A 34 0.38 -0.50 10.63
CA THR A 34 0.35 -1.08 9.30
C THR A 34 1.75 -1.40 8.80
N SER A 35 1.97 -2.65 8.37
CA SER A 35 3.26 -3.10 7.83
C SER A 35 3.21 -3.45 6.35
N VAL A 36 2.07 -3.94 5.86
CA VAL A 36 1.87 -4.31 4.46
C VAL A 36 0.55 -3.73 3.97
N VAL A 37 0.56 -3.18 2.76
CA VAL A 37 -0.65 -2.66 2.11
C VAL A 37 -0.77 -3.24 0.71
N ILE A 38 -1.92 -3.86 0.43
CA ILE A 38 -2.24 -4.52 -0.83
C ILE A 38 -3.37 -3.75 -1.50
N ILE A 39 -3.18 -3.32 -2.74
CA ILE A 39 -4.15 -2.53 -3.48
C ILE A 39 -4.51 -3.26 -4.78
N ASP A 40 -5.80 -3.49 -5.00
CA ASP A 40 -6.32 -4.01 -6.25
C ASP A 40 -6.39 -2.90 -7.32
N GLY A 41 -5.23 -2.38 -7.70
CA GLY A 41 -5.15 -1.19 -8.52
C GLY A 41 -3.74 -0.79 -8.92
N SER A 42 -3.64 0.43 -9.42
CA SER A 42 -2.38 1.04 -9.78
C SER A 42 -1.83 1.81 -8.59
N LEU A 43 -0.54 1.65 -8.32
CA LEU A 43 0.17 2.40 -7.30
C LEU A 43 0.50 3.81 -7.82
N THR A 44 0.16 4.81 -7.01
CA THR A 44 0.37 6.24 -7.28
C THR A 44 1.36 6.82 -6.29
N LYS A 45 1.90 8.02 -6.59
CA LYS A 45 2.84 8.72 -5.70
C LYS A 45 2.21 9.05 -4.34
N GLU A 46 0.93 9.41 -4.33
CA GLU A 46 0.17 9.68 -3.09
C GLU A 46 0.10 8.45 -2.17
N LEU A 47 -0.20 7.27 -2.72
CA LEU A 47 -0.21 6.02 -1.96
C LEU A 47 1.18 5.66 -1.43
N LEU A 48 2.23 5.93 -2.21
CA LEU A 48 3.60 5.71 -1.79
C LEU A 48 3.98 6.63 -0.63
N THR A 49 3.65 7.92 -0.72
CA THR A 49 3.93 8.90 0.35
C THR A 49 3.15 8.59 1.62
N ALA A 50 1.87 8.22 1.51
CA ALA A 50 1.09 7.79 2.67
C ALA A 50 1.68 6.52 3.32
N ALA A 51 2.13 5.56 2.51
CA ALA A 51 2.81 4.37 2.99
C ALA A 51 4.15 4.70 3.68
N GLU A 52 4.93 5.65 3.16
CA GLU A 52 6.18 6.13 3.77
C GLU A 52 5.93 6.77 5.14
N ASN A 53 4.93 7.65 5.22
CA ASN A 53 4.55 8.32 6.48
C ASN A 53 4.09 7.31 7.54
N ALA A 54 3.33 6.30 7.12
CA ALA A 54 2.89 5.21 7.98
C ALA A 54 4.01 4.19 8.31
N ARG A 55 5.21 4.33 7.74
CA ARG A 55 6.33 3.37 7.86
C ARG A 55 5.97 1.95 7.41
N VAL A 56 5.13 1.85 6.39
CA VAL A 56 4.79 0.59 5.72
C VAL A 56 6.05 0.02 5.08
N ARG A 57 6.27 -1.29 5.20
CA ARG A 57 7.44 -1.96 4.62
C ARG A 57 7.20 -2.38 3.18
N TYR A 58 5.95 -2.78 2.89
CA TYR A 58 5.58 -3.40 1.63
C TYR A 58 4.31 -2.77 1.07
N LEU A 59 4.39 -2.24 -0.14
CA LEU A 59 3.26 -1.71 -0.90
C LEU A 59 3.08 -2.56 -2.16
N ILE A 60 1.97 -3.27 -2.25
CA ILE A 60 1.70 -4.27 -3.29
C ILE A 60 0.54 -3.79 -4.15
N GLY A 61 0.69 -3.81 -5.47
CA GLY A 61 -0.37 -3.43 -6.41
C GLY A 61 -0.37 -4.26 -7.70
N LYS A 62 -1.33 -4.01 -8.59
CA LYS A 62 -1.37 -4.67 -9.92
C LYS A 62 -0.40 -4.04 -10.91
N LYS A 63 -0.30 -2.71 -10.90
CA LYS A 63 0.58 -1.91 -11.77
C LYS A 63 1.24 -0.82 -10.94
N SER A 64 2.46 -0.46 -11.26
CA SER A 64 3.12 0.72 -10.73
C SER A 64 3.26 1.76 -11.85
N TYR A 65 2.86 3.00 -11.58
CA TYR A 65 3.20 4.15 -12.44
C TYR A 65 4.32 5.00 -11.81
N LEU A 66 4.96 4.49 -10.75
CA LEU A 66 6.06 5.15 -10.07
C LEU A 66 7.32 4.96 -10.92
N LYS A 67 7.77 6.02 -11.60
CA LYS A 67 9.06 6.06 -12.29
C LYS A 67 10.12 6.62 -11.34
N ASP A 68 11.21 5.88 -11.16
CA ASP A 68 12.44 6.30 -10.47
C ASP A 68 12.25 7.01 -9.12
N VAL A 69 11.28 6.56 -8.32
CA VAL A 69 11.10 7.07 -6.96
C VAL A 69 12.00 6.28 -6.01
N LYS A 70 13.05 6.92 -5.48
CA LYS A 70 13.79 6.39 -4.33
C LYS A 70 12.89 6.44 -3.11
N SER A 71 12.33 5.29 -2.74
CA SER A 71 11.47 5.14 -1.56
C SER A 71 12.06 4.11 -0.60
N GLN A 72 11.82 4.33 0.69
CA GLN A 72 12.10 3.36 1.74
C GLN A 72 11.07 2.22 1.79
N VAL A 73 9.93 2.38 1.09
CA VAL A 73 8.89 1.36 0.98
C VAL A 73 9.20 0.45 -0.21
N LYS A 74 9.19 -0.86 0.02
CA LYS A 74 9.37 -1.82 -1.08
C LYS A 74 8.07 -1.94 -1.86
N VAL A 75 8.11 -1.57 -3.13
CA VAL A 75 6.98 -1.64 -4.05
C VAL A 75 7.03 -2.95 -4.82
N PHE A 76 5.94 -3.70 -4.79
CA PHE A 76 5.76 -4.91 -5.59
C PHE A 76 4.56 -4.78 -6.51
N THR A 77 4.70 -5.27 -7.73
CA THR A 77 3.61 -5.38 -8.70
C THR A 77 3.31 -6.83 -9.02
N LYS A 78 2.19 -7.10 -9.70
CA LYS A 78 1.86 -8.45 -10.17
C LYS A 78 3.01 -9.10 -10.97
N LYS A 79 3.80 -8.30 -11.70
CA LYS A 79 4.95 -8.80 -12.48
C LYS A 79 6.10 -9.32 -11.62
N ASP A 80 6.19 -8.87 -10.38
CA ASP A 80 7.26 -9.24 -9.45
C ASP A 80 6.89 -10.48 -8.60
N LEU A 81 5.62 -10.91 -8.69
CA LEU A 81 5.02 -12.02 -7.94
C LEU A 81 4.78 -13.27 -8.82
N CYS A 82 5.15 -13.21 -10.11
CA CYS A 82 5.02 -14.28 -11.10
C CYS A 82 6.31 -14.38 -11.89
#